data_AF-A0A4Q2U5M1-F1
#
_entry.id   AF-A0A4Q2U5M1-F1
#
_cell.length_a   1.000
_cell.length_b   1.000
_cell.length_c   1.000
_cell.angle_alpha   90.00
_cell.angle_beta   90.00
_cell.angle_gamma   90.00
#
_symmetry.space_group_name_H-M   'P 1'
#
loop_
_entity.id
_entity.type
_entity.pdbx_description
1 polymer ?
#
loop_
_entity_poly.entity_id
_entity_poly.type
_entity_poly.pdbx_seq_one_letter_code
_entity_poly.pdbx_strand_id
1 'polypeptide(L)'
;MGVEMDGSDPAAPAATKGGLPIVGFVDAPAFAAWLPGRDKTAAGAWLRFAKKGSGASKLSHREAIDCALCEGWIDGQAAPWDERFFLVRFTSRRPRGNGSQVNRVRVTESTAEGRMRPRGLREADAARADGRWDRAYPSSSNATVPDDLRVALEGGPAAAARFDGLNRSER
;
A
#
# COMPACT_ATOMS: atom_id res chain seq x y z
N MET A 1 12.57 18.20 -21.34
CA MET A 1 11.12 17.93 -21.27
C MET A 1 10.91 16.99 -20.08
N GLY A 2 10.72 17.42 -18.85
CA GLY A 2 10.41 18.72 -18.25
C GLY A 2 9.73 18.34 -16.94
N VAL A 3 10.52 18.10 -15.89
CA VAL A 3 9.99 17.79 -14.55
C VAL A 3 9.30 19.05 -14.09
N GLU A 4 7.97 19.10 -14.16
CA GLU A 4 7.20 20.11 -13.43
C GLU A 4 7.26 19.72 -11.94
N MET A 5 8.34 20.18 -11.32
CA MET A 5 8.40 20.42 -9.89
C MET A 5 7.36 21.50 -9.62
N ASP A 6 6.18 21.10 -9.12
CA ASP A 6 5.20 22.03 -8.54
C ASP A 6 5.97 22.98 -7.60
N GLY A 7 5.88 24.27 -7.89
CA GLY A 7 6.70 25.35 -7.35
C GLY A 7 6.41 25.65 -5.88
N SER A 8 6.62 24.66 -5.02
CA SER A 8 6.98 24.91 -3.64
C SER A 8 8.45 25.32 -3.64
N ASP A 9 8.68 26.58 -3.26
CA ASP A 9 9.96 27.24 -3.00
C ASP A 9 11.14 26.25 -2.78
N PRO A 10 12.24 26.31 -3.57
CA PRO A 10 13.39 25.43 -3.41
C PRO A 10 14.12 25.58 -2.06
N ALA A 11 13.69 26.52 -1.19
CA ALA A 11 14.15 26.69 0.18
C ALA A 11 13.15 26.21 1.26
N ALA A 12 11.94 25.75 0.91
CA ALA A 12 11.01 25.19 1.88
C ALA A 12 11.42 23.75 2.25
N PRO A 13 11.51 23.39 3.54
CA PRO A 13 11.75 21.99 3.91
C PRO A 13 10.61 21.15 3.33
N ALA A 14 10.93 20.19 2.47
CA ALA A 14 9.96 19.25 1.91
C ALA A 14 9.09 18.72 3.06
N ALA A 15 7.77 18.92 2.97
CA ALA A 15 6.86 18.60 4.07
C ALA A 15 7.10 17.16 4.53
N THR A 16 7.18 16.95 5.84
CA THR A 16 7.41 15.61 6.42
C THR A 16 6.25 15.21 7.32
N LYS A 17 6.00 13.90 7.41
CA LYS A 17 5.04 13.32 8.36
C LYS A 17 5.64 12.08 8.99
N GLY A 18 5.80 12.12 10.31
CA GLY A 18 6.43 11.03 11.07
C GLY A 18 7.87 10.75 10.61
N GLY A 19 8.63 11.80 10.27
CA GLY A 19 10.01 11.70 9.79
C GLY A 19 10.18 11.22 8.34
N LEU A 20 9.08 11.00 7.60
CA LEU A 20 9.11 10.61 6.19
C LEU A 20 8.76 11.78 5.28
N PRO A 21 9.39 11.92 4.11
CA PRO A 21 9.05 12.95 3.14
C PRO A 21 7.65 12.72 2.56
N ILE A 22 6.94 13.81 2.29
CA ILE A 22 5.70 13.83 1.52
C ILE A 22 6.04 14.19 0.07
N VAL A 23 5.61 13.36 -0.88
CA VAL A 23 5.89 13.50 -2.31
C VAL A 23 4.60 13.37 -3.12
N GLY A 24 4.48 14.14 -4.20
CA GLY A 24 3.37 14.03 -5.15
C GLY A 24 3.90 13.62 -6.52
N PHE A 25 3.08 12.88 -7.27
CA PHE A 25 3.38 12.52 -8.65
C PHE A 25 2.20 12.85 -9.55
N VAL A 26 2.49 13.26 -10.78
CA VAL A 26 1.48 13.62 -11.78
C VAL A 26 0.78 12.38 -12.33
N ASP A 27 1.50 11.28 -12.49
CA ASP A 27 1.03 10.02 -13.06
C ASP A 27 1.87 8.80 -12.61
N ALA A 28 1.50 7.62 -13.09
CA ALA A 28 2.16 6.36 -12.77
C ALA A 28 3.60 6.25 -13.34
N PRO A 29 3.89 6.67 -14.59
CA PRO A 29 5.26 6.72 -15.09
C PRO A 29 6.21 7.56 -14.23
N ALA A 30 5.79 8.75 -13.78
CA ALA A 30 6.60 9.60 -12.92
C ALA A 30 6.93 8.92 -11.59
N PHE A 31 5.95 8.24 -10.98
CA PHE A 31 6.18 7.46 -9.76
C PHE A 31 7.09 6.25 -9.99
N ALA A 32 6.87 5.51 -11.08
CA ALA A 32 7.68 4.34 -11.43
C ALA A 32 9.15 4.71 -11.67
N ALA A 33 9.43 5.86 -12.29
CA ALA A 33 10.79 6.34 -12.51
C ALA A 33 11.52 6.74 -11.22
N TRP A 34 10.77 7.12 -10.17
CA TRP A 34 11.33 7.54 -8.89
C TRP A 34 11.75 6.37 -7.99
N LEU A 35 11.07 5.22 -8.08
CA LEU A 35 11.27 4.04 -7.21
C LEU A 35 12.68 3.40 -7.29
N PRO A 36 13.32 3.23 -8.46
CA PRO A 36 14.64 2.60 -8.56
C PRO A 36 15.73 3.34 -7.79
N GLY A 37 15.63 4.68 -7.69
CA GLY A 37 16.58 5.52 -6.96
C GLY A 37 16.46 5.46 -5.44
N ARG A 38 15.57 4.60 -4.90
CA ARG A 38 15.34 4.47 -3.46
C ARG A 38 15.96 3.19 -2.91
N ASP A 39 16.76 3.35 -1.86
CA ASP A 39 17.36 2.24 -1.13
C ASP A 39 16.26 1.29 -0.59
N LYS A 40 16.57 -0.01 -0.53
CA LYS A 40 15.79 -1.02 0.19
C LYS A 40 15.63 -0.68 1.68
N THR A 41 16.60 0.03 2.25
CA THR A 41 16.56 0.51 3.64
C THR A 41 15.80 1.83 3.80
N ALA A 42 15.34 2.44 2.71
CA ALA A 42 14.61 3.70 2.78
C ALA A 42 13.40 3.54 3.69
N ALA A 43 13.28 4.46 4.66
CA ALA A 43 12.22 4.44 5.65
C ALA A 43 10.81 4.57 5.02
N GLY A 44 10.75 5.06 3.77
CA GLY A 44 9.55 5.19 2.95
C GLY A 44 9.29 6.63 2.53
N ALA A 45 8.11 6.86 1.96
CA ALA A 45 7.58 8.19 1.68
C ALA A 45 6.06 8.19 1.81
N TRP A 46 5.49 9.35 2.11
CA TRP A 46 4.05 9.57 1.99
C TRP A 46 3.74 10.09 0.59
N LEU A 47 2.96 9.36 -0.17
CA LEU A 47 2.49 9.81 -1.48
C LEU A 47 1.20 10.62 -1.31
N ARG A 48 1.15 11.77 -1.97
CA ARG A 48 -0.02 12.66 -2.02
C ARG A 48 -0.93 12.24 -3.18
N PHE A 49 -2.19 11.92 -2.85
CA PHE A 49 -3.23 11.56 -3.80
C PHE A 49 -4.34 12.59 -3.79
N ALA A 50 -4.78 12.98 -4.98
CA ALA A 50 -5.92 13.85 -5.17
C ALA A 50 -7.20 13.16 -4.72
N LYS A 51 -8.01 13.84 -3.91
CA LYS A 51 -9.39 13.39 -3.62
C LYS A 51 -10.22 13.48 -4.89
N LYS A 52 -11.21 12.58 -5.01
CA LYS A 52 -12.12 12.55 -6.15
C LYS A 52 -12.75 13.94 -6.35
N GLY A 53 -12.70 14.44 -7.59
CA GLY A 53 -13.25 15.76 -7.95
C GLY A 53 -12.33 16.96 -7.74
N SER A 54 -11.13 16.78 -7.15
CA SER A 54 -10.19 17.90 -6.92
C SER A 54 -9.34 18.30 -8.15
N GLY A 55 -9.36 17.48 -9.21
CA GLY A 55 -8.61 17.70 -10.46
C GLY A 55 -7.08 17.65 -10.35
N ALA A 56 -6.53 17.27 -9.20
CA ALA A 56 -5.16 17.65 -8.80
C ALA A 56 -4.04 16.58 -8.94
N SER A 57 -4.32 15.41 -9.52
CA SER A 57 -3.30 14.41 -9.95
C SER A 57 -4.02 13.31 -10.75
N LYS A 58 -3.35 12.74 -11.77
CA LYS A 58 -3.87 11.59 -12.50
C LYS A 58 -3.45 10.26 -11.86
N LEU A 59 -2.48 10.26 -10.94
CA LEU A 59 -2.04 9.03 -10.29
C LEU A 59 -3.13 8.51 -9.35
N SER A 60 -3.74 7.40 -9.70
CA SER A 60 -4.61 6.66 -8.80
C SER A 60 -3.81 5.84 -7.79
N HIS A 61 -4.40 5.58 -6.62
CA HIS A 61 -3.81 4.65 -5.65
C HIS A 61 -3.62 3.25 -6.25
N ARG A 62 -4.53 2.82 -7.13
CA ARG A 62 -4.43 1.56 -7.86
C ARG A 62 -3.15 1.49 -8.69
N GLU A 63 -2.89 2.49 -9.52
CA GLU A 63 -1.68 2.54 -10.34
C GLU A 63 -0.41 2.63 -9.47
N ALA A 64 -0.46 3.40 -8.38
CA ALA A 64 0.65 3.51 -7.46
C ALA A 64 1.00 2.16 -6.81
N ILE A 65 0.02 1.38 -6.33
CA ILE A 65 0.35 0.08 -5.76
C ILE A 65 0.89 -0.91 -6.80
N ASP A 66 0.41 -0.85 -8.05
CA ASP A 66 0.93 -1.70 -9.12
C ASP A 66 2.40 -1.38 -9.44
N CYS A 67 2.77 -0.09 -9.52
CA CYS A 67 4.17 0.34 -9.67
C CYS A 67 5.04 -0.07 -8.47
N ALA A 68 4.54 0.14 -7.25
CA ALA A 68 5.26 -0.21 -6.03
C ALA A 68 5.56 -1.71 -5.93
N LEU A 69 4.58 -2.57 -6.21
CA LEU A 69 4.76 -4.03 -6.17
C LEU A 69 5.80 -4.50 -7.18
N CYS A 70 5.84 -3.91 -8.38
CA CYS A 70 6.85 -4.22 -9.40
C CYS A 70 8.28 -3.95 -8.90
N GLU A 71 8.45 -2.98 -8.00
CA GLU A 71 9.73 -2.57 -7.40
C GLU A 71 9.95 -3.11 -5.98
N GLY A 72 9.10 -4.02 -5.49
CA GLY A 72 9.23 -4.59 -4.13
C GLY A 72 8.90 -3.61 -3.00
N TRP A 73 8.09 -2.60 -3.29
CA TRP A 73 7.46 -1.70 -2.32
C TRP A 73 6.01 -2.13 -2.07
N ILE A 74 5.46 -1.66 -0.95
CA ILE A 74 4.05 -1.82 -0.58
C ILE A 74 3.51 -0.50 -0.05
N ASP A 75 2.20 -0.32 -0.17
CA ASP A 75 1.47 0.71 0.55
C ASP A 75 1.18 0.27 1.99
N GLY A 76 0.62 1.20 2.76
CA GLY A 76 0.26 0.96 4.15
C GLY A 76 -0.71 2.01 4.63
N GLN A 77 -0.37 2.67 5.74
CA GLN A 77 -1.23 3.63 6.40
C GLN A 77 -1.66 4.76 5.45
N ALA A 78 -2.96 5.05 5.42
CA ALA A 78 -3.52 6.26 4.84
C ALA A 78 -3.70 7.34 5.92
N ALA A 79 -3.60 8.61 5.53
CA ALA A 79 -3.82 9.74 6.43
C ALA A 79 -4.45 10.92 5.67
N PRO A 80 -5.31 11.73 6.33
CA PRO A 80 -5.74 13.00 5.75
C PRO A 80 -4.55 13.97 5.59
N TRP A 81 -4.62 14.83 4.57
CA TRP A 81 -3.65 15.92 4.37
C TRP A 81 -4.36 17.28 4.44
N ASP A 82 -5.21 17.57 3.46
CA ASP A 82 -5.97 18.81 3.35
C ASP A 82 -7.33 18.55 2.68
N GLU A 83 -8.04 19.58 2.26
CA GLU A 83 -9.33 19.47 1.59
C GLU A 83 -9.26 18.74 0.25
N ARG A 84 -8.15 18.86 -0.47
CA ARG A 84 -7.97 18.38 -1.85
C ARG A 84 -7.20 17.07 -1.93
N PHE A 85 -6.45 16.70 -0.90
CA PHE A 85 -5.53 15.58 -0.92
C PHE A 85 -5.61 14.69 0.32
N PHE A 86 -5.21 13.44 0.15
CA PHE A 86 -4.90 12.51 1.22
C PHE A 86 -3.51 11.89 0.98
N LEU A 87 -2.93 11.30 2.01
CA LEU A 87 -1.63 10.64 1.94
C LEU A 87 -1.80 9.13 2.06
N VAL A 88 -0.96 8.38 1.36
CA VAL A 88 -0.73 6.95 1.63
C VAL A 88 0.76 6.72 1.77
N ARG A 89 1.15 6.02 2.84
CA ARG A 89 2.56 5.69 3.09
C ARG A 89 2.98 4.51 2.22
N PHE A 90 4.07 4.67 1.50
CA PHE A 90 4.73 3.62 0.74
C PHE A 90 6.10 3.32 1.34
N THR A 91 6.42 2.03 1.46
CA THR A 91 7.67 1.57 2.07
C THR A 91 8.24 0.37 1.30
N SER A 92 9.55 0.14 1.43
CA SER A 92 10.11 -1.15 1.04
C SER A 92 9.43 -2.27 1.83
N ARG A 93 9.12 -3.38 1.17
CA ARG A 93 8.54 -4.54 1.85
C ARG A 93 9.54 -5.08 2.88
N ARG A 94 9.02 -5.40 4.07
CA ARG A 94 9.81 -6.06 5.13
C ARG A 94 9.83 -7.58 4.88
N PRO A 95 10.96 -8.28 5.11
CA PRO A 95 11.12 -9.70 4.77
C PRO A 95 10.11 -10.65 5.41
N ARG A 96 9.49 -10.28 6.55
CA ARG A 96 8.64 -11.18 7.33
C ARG A 96 7.15 -10.82 7.35
N GLY A 97 6.73 -9.80 6.58
CA GLY A 97 5.32 -9.41 6.51
C GLY A 97 4.51 -10.34 5.60
N ASN A 98 3.36 -10.82 6.10
CA ASN A 98 2.36 -11.47 5.25
C ASN A 98 1.85 -10.49 4.19
N GLY A 99 1.63 -10.98 2.97
CA GLY A 99 1.00 -10.19 1.90
C GLY A 99 -0.53 -10.25 1.96
N SER A 100 -1.21 -9.35 1.26
CA SER A 100 -2.64 -9.48 1.00
C SER A 100 -2.89 -10.32 -0.26
N GLN A 101 -4.03 -11.01 -0.33
CA GLN A 101 -4.45 -11.73 -1.54
C GLN A 101 -4.61 -10.79 -2.73
N VAL A 102 -5.07 -9.56 -2.50
CA VAL A 102 -5.18 -8.52 -3.54
C VAL A 102 -3.80 -8.22 -4.14
N ASN A 103 -2.77 -8.02 -3.31
CA ASN A 103 -1.42 -7.76 -3.81
C ASN A 103 -0.84 -9.00 -4.50
N ARG A 104 -1.19 -10.20 -4.05
CA ARG A 104 -0.82 -11.45 -4.72
C ARG A 104 -1.37 -11.51 -6.14
N VAL A 105 -2.65 -11.20 -6.34
CA VAL A 105 -3.28 -11.14 -7.67
C VAL A 105 -2.57 -10.10 -8.55
N ARG A 106 -2.35 -8.89 -8.04
CA ARG A 106 -1.64 -7.82 -8.77
C ARG A 106 -0.21 -8.21 -9.16
N VAL A 107 0.53 -8.89 -8.29
CA VAL A 107 1.87 -9.39 -8.60
C VAL A 107 1.79 -10.46 -9.69
N THR A 108 0.82 -11.37 -9.63
CA THR A 108 0.62 -12.39 -10.68
C THR A 108 0.31 -11.75 -12.03
N GLU A 109 -0.64 -10.82 -12.09
CA GLU A 109 -0.98 -10.05 -13.29
C GLU A 109 0.24 -9.30 -13.84
N SER A 110 0.95 -8.56 -12.98
CA SER A 110 2.14 -7.80 -13.37
C SER A 110 3.30 -8.69 -13.82
N THR A 111 3.38 -9.93 -13.30
CA THR A 111 4.36 -10.93 -13.74
C THR A 111 4.01 -11.44 -15.14
N ALA A 112 2.74 -11.78 -15.38
CA ALA A 112 2.27 -12.22 -16.69
C ALA A 112 2.45 -11.15 -17.77
N GLU A 113 2.31 -9.87 -17.40
CA GLU A 113 2.52 -8.72 -18.29
C GLU A 113 3.99 -8.30 -18.44
N GLY A 114 4.94 -8.98 -17.78
CA GLY A 114 6.38 -8.65 -17.85
C GLY A 114 6.76 -7.31 -17.23
N ARG A 115 5.89 -6.72 -16.38
CA ARG A 115 6.12 -5.42 -15.73
C ARG A 115 6.99 -5.50 -14.47
N MET A 116 7.10 -6.69 -13.87
CA MET A 116 7.87 -6.89 -12.65
C MET A 116 9.35 -6.57 -12.86
N ARG A 117 9.97 -5.91 -11.86
CA ARG A 117 11.40 -5.61 -11.86
C ARG A 117 12.16 -6.60 -10.99
N PRO A 118 13.50 -6.71 -11.13
CA PRO A 118 14.29 -7.68 -10.36
C PRO A 118 14.08 -7.59 -8.85
N ARG A 119 13.78 -6.40 -8.31
CA ARG A 119 13.47 -6.24 -6.89
C ARG A 119 12.11 -6.81 -6.52
N GLY A 120 11.05 -6.50 -7.25
CA GLY A 120 9.72 -7.06 -7.00
C GLY A 120 9.69 -8.57 -7.18
N LEU A 121 10.39 -9.12 -8.19
CA LEU A 121 10.51 -10.56 -8.40
C LEU A 121 11.15 -11.26 -7.21
N ARG A 122 12.29 -10.75 -6.69
CA ARG A 122 12.93 -11.31 -5.49
C ARG A 122 12.00 -11.34 -4.28
N GLU A 123 11.21 -10.30 -4.07
CA GLU A 123 10.24 -10.28 -2.97
C GLU A 123 9.12 -11.30 -3.15
N ALA A 124 8.64 -11.48 -4.40
CA ALA A 124 7.64 -12.49 -4.73
C ALA A 124 8.20 -13.91 -4.54
N ASP A 125 9.42 -14.17 -4.99
CA ASP A 125 10.08 -15.46 -4.86
C ASP A 125 10.40 -15.80 -3.40
N ALA A 126 10.88 -14.83 -2.63
CA ALA A 126 11.09 -15.00 -1.20
C ALA A 126 9.79 -15.34 -0.46
N ALA A 127 8.69 -14.67 -0.80
CA ALA A 127 7.38 -14.96 -0.21
C ALA A 127 6.84 -16.35 -0.59
N ARG A 128 7.17 -16.86 -1.78
CA ARG A 128 6.84 -18.24 -2.18
C ARG A 128 7.69 -19.24 -1.42
N ALA A 129 9.00 -19.01 -1.35
CA ALA A 129 9.94 -19.90 -0.69
C ALA A 129 9.65 -20.10 0.81
N ASP A 130 9.15 -19.07 1.50
CA ASP A 130 8.82 -19.15 2.93
C ASP A 130 7.31 -19.31 3.21
N GLY A 131 6.49 -19.56 2.19
CA GLY A 131 5.06 -19.82 2.32
C GLY A 131 4.19 -18.62 2.74
N ARG A 132 4.73 -17.39 2.79
CA ARG A 132 3.92 -16.18 3.00
C ARG A 132 3.02 -15.85 1.82
N TRP A 133 3.35 -16.35 0.63
CA TRP A 133 2.53 -16.22 -0.58
C TRP A 133 1.17 -16.92 -0.41
N ASP A 134 1.15 -18.11 0.17
CA ASP A 134 -0.07 -18.88 0.36
C ASP A 134 -0.87 -18.41 1.57
N ARG A 135 -0.18 -17.95 2.62
CA ARG A 135 -0.75 -17.35 3.83
C ARG A 135 -1.24 -15.90 3.67
N ALA A 136 -1.43 -15.46 2.42
CA ALA A 136 -1.90 -14.11 2.15
C ALA A 136 -3.33 -13.92 2.67
N TYR A 137 -3.56 -12.84 3.42
CA TYR A 137 -4.86 -12.59 4.06
C TYR A 137 -5.87 -12.02 3.03
N PRO A 138 -7.17 -12.37 3.14
CA PRO A 138 -8.21 -11.82 2.27
C PRO A 138 -8.37 -10.32 2.49
N SER A 139 -9.02 -9.61 1.55
CA SER A 139 -9.44 -8.23 1.82
C SER A 139 -10.39 -8.19 3.02
N SER A 140 -10.48 -7.05 3.71
CA SER A 140 -11.43 -6.89 4.82
C SER A 140 -12.87 -7.21 4.42
N SER A 141 -13.27 -6.87 3.18
CA SER A 141 -14.59 -7.23 2.65
C SER A 141 -14.84 -8.73 2.50
N ASN A 142 -13.77 -9.52 2.35
CA ASN A 142 -13.82 -10.98 2.16
C ASN A 142 -13.26 -11.74 3.38
N ALA A 143 -12.96 -11.05 4.49
CA ALA A 143 -12.48 -11.68 5.70
C ALA A 143 -13.60 -12.51 6.33
N THR A 144 -13.28 -13.75 6.69
CA THR A 144 -14.17 -14.64 7.44
C THR A 144 -13.73 -14.71 8.89
N VAL A 145 -14.66 -14.96 9.81
CA VAL A 145 -14.35 -15.18 11.22
C VAL A 145 -13.48 -16.45 11.33
N PRO A 146 -12.27 -16.37 11.87
CA PRO A 146 -11.43 -17.54 12.11
C PRO A 146 -12.09 -18.55 13.06
N ASP A 147 -11.83 -19.84 12.88
CA ASP A 147 -12.47 -20.90 13.68
C ASP A 147 -12.17 -20.81 15.18
N ASP A 148 -10.95 -20.40 15.54
CA ASP A 148 -10.55 -20.17 16.93
C ASP A 148 -11.35 -19.01 17.56
N LEU A 149 -11.56 -17.93 16.80
CA LEU A 149 -12.42 -16.82 17.23
C LEU A 149 -13.88 -17.25 17.34
N ARG A 150 -14.39 -18.04 16.39
CA ARG A 150 -15.75 -18.60 16.43
C ARG A 150 -15.97 -19.44 17.70
N VAL A 151 -15.05 -20.37 18.00
CA VAL A 151 -15.09 -21.20 19.22
C VAL A 151 -15.04 -20.34 20.49
N ALA A 152 -14.23 -19.29 20.50
CA ALA A 152 -14.16 -18.37 21.64
C ALA A 152 -15.48 -17.59 21.84
N LEU A 153 -16.15 -17.19 20.76
CA LEU A 153 -17.45 -16.50 20.81
C LEU A 153 -18.59 -17.43 21.26
N GLU A 154 -18.58 -18.70 20.84
CA GLU A 154 -19.52 -19.74 21.30
C GLU A 154 -19.47 -19.94 22.82
N GLY A 155 -18.29 -19.82 23.42
CA GLY A 155 -18.10 -19.91 24.88
C GLY A 155 -18.53 -18.66 25.66
N GLY A 156 -18.93 -17.58 25.01
CA GLY A 156 -19.19 -16.28 25.65
C GLY A 156 -20.36 -15.51 25.03
N PRO A 157 -21.61 -15.72 25.49
CA PRO A 157 -22.80 -15.11 24.89
C PRO A 157 -22.77 -13.57 24.81
N ALA A 158 -22.19 -12.91 25.83
CA ALA A 158 -22.03 -11.46 25.83
C ALA A 158 -20.98 -10.97 24.81
N ALA A 159 -19.93 -11.76 24.58
CA ALA A 159 -18.92 -11.46 23.57
C ALA A 159 -19.47 -11.67 22.15
N ALA A 160 -20.25 -12.74 21.94
CA ALA A 160 -20.97 -12.98 20.69
C ALA A 160 -21.92 -11.82 20.34
N ALA A 161 -22.78 -11.41 21.28
CA ALA A 161 -23.70 -10.30 21.07
C ALA A 161 -22.98 -8.98 20.76
N ARG A 162 -21.84 -8.72 21.40
CA ARG A 162 -21.00 -7.54 21.10
C ARG A 162 -20.40 -7.62 19.70
N PHE A 163 -19.86 -8.78 19.33
CA PHE A 163 -19.26 -9.01 18.01
C PHE A 163 -20.29 -8.87 16.88
N ASP A 164 -21.51 -9.37 17.09
CA ASP A 164 -22.62 -9.23 16.14
C ASP A 164 -23.09 -7.77 15.98
N GLY A 165 -22.92 -6.94 17.02
CA GLY A 165 -23.22 -5.51 16.95
C GLY A 165 -22.22 -4.66 16.16
N LEU A 166 -21.03 -5.18 15.84
CA LEU A 166 -19.98 -4.45 15.12
C LEU A 166 -20.33 -4.31 13.63
N ASN A 167 -19.97 -3.16 13.03
CA ASN A 167 -20.08 -2.98 11.59
C ASN A 167 -18.89 -3.63 10.84
N ARG A 168 -18.95 -3.71 9.51
CA ARG A 168 -17.94 -4.39 8.68
C ARG A 168 -16.50 -3.86 8.86
N SER A 169 -16.31 -2.60 9.26
CA SER A 169 -14.97 -2.04 9.49
C SER A 169 -14.47 -2.26 10.92
N GLU A 170 -15.35 -2.68 11.83
CA GLU A 170 -15.07 -2.93 13.24
C GLU A 170 -14.92 -4.43 13.56
N ARG A 171 -15.43 -5.30 12.68
CA ARG A 171 -15.23 -6.76 12.69
C ARG A 171 -13.90 -7.14 12.06
#